data_AF-K1SQE5-F1
#
_entry.id   AF-K1SQE5-F1
#
_cell.length_a   1.000
_cell.length_b   1.000
_cell.length_c   1.000
_cell.angle_alpha   90.00
_cell.angle_beta   90.00
_cell.angle_gamma   90.00
#
_symmetry.space_group_name_H-M   'P 1'
#
loop_
_entity.id
_entity.type
_entity.pdbx_description
1 polymer ?
#
loop_
_entity_poly.entity_id
_entity_poly.type
_entity_poly.pdbx_seq_one_letter_code
_entity_poly.pdbx_strand_id
1 'polypeptide(L)'
;MRTGADSLSEEVPVRMVRDTGQLLRWHIRAAWETGAQYQLTIPKGAMTDVAGLSNDSIVGSYTVYDPEKFATVKVHVVGRNDGSKYIIQLLDGNGALKQERRDVTTGDVQFNYVPAGEIKFRVIEDRNGNGKWDTGNLVRRQQPERTEMYMNDAGEDTFATKTNWEIEFTMDMNRIFAPVTMQSLSRMLDEREARRQQREAEKRAKEGPKKENLNNQQN
;
A
#
# COMPACT_ATOMS: atom_id res chain seq x y z
N MET A 1 -29.42 5.61 -3.20
CA MET A 1 -30.27 4.89 -2.22
C MET A 1 -29.38 4.06 -1.30
N ARG A 2 -29.66 4.04 0.00
CA ARG A 2 -29.09 3.09 0.96
C ARG A 2 -29.95 1.83 0.96
N THR A 3 -29.36 0.65 0.90
CA THR A 3 -30.07 -0.61 1.09
C THR A 3 -29.98 -1.00 2.57
N GLY A 4 -31.11 -1.01 3.27
CA GLY A 4 -31.20 -1.51 4.65
C GLY A 4 -31.20 -3.05 4.70
N ALA A 5 -30.93 -3.60 5.90
CA ALA A 5 -30.95 -5.05 6.15
C ALA A 5 -32.32 -5.71 5.85
N ASP A 6 -33.40 -4.92 5.87
CA ASP A 6 -34.79 -5.34 5.61
C ASP A 6 -35.27 -5.06 4.16
N SER A 7 -34.37 -4.95 3.19
CA SER A 7 -34.70 -4.68 1.77
C SER A 7 -35.37 -3.32 1.50
N LEU A 8 -35.57 -2.48 2.52
CA LEU A 8 -36.06 -1.12 2.39
C LEU A 8 -34.94 -0.20 1.90
N SER A 9 -35.15 0.42 0.73
CA SER A 9 -34.23 1.39 0.15
C SER A 9 -34.58 2.80 0.61
N GLU A 10 -33.61 3.51 1.19
CA GLU A 10 -33.79 4.91 1.62
C GLU A 10 -33.04 5.86 0.68
N GLU A 11 -33.68 6.97 0.30
CA GLU A 11 -33.01 8.03 -0.45
C GLU A 11 -32.17 8.88 0.50
N VAL A 12 -30.85 8.90 0.27
CA VAL A 12 -29.93 9.74 1.02
C VAL A 12 -29.66 11.03 0.24
N PRO A 13 -29.81 12.21 0.85
CA PRO A 13 -29.53 13.47 0.17
C PRO A 13 -28.05 13.55 -0.23
N VAL A 14 -27.80 13.75 -1.51
CA VAL A 14 -26.45 13.87 -2.07
C VAL A 14 -26.20 15.28 -2.59
N ARG A 15 -24.96 15.74 -2.45
CA ARG A 15 -24.47 16.98 -3.05
C ARG A 15 -23.33 16.67 -4.00
N MET A 16 -23.48 17.07 -5.26
CA MET A 16 -22.38 17.03 -6.22
C MET A 16 -21.51 18.29 -6.09
N VAL A 17 -20.21 18.10 -5.94
CA VAL A 17 -19.21 19.15 -5.83
C VAL A 17 -18.19 18.97 -6.93
N ARG A 18 -18.01 19.99 -7.76
CA ARG A 18 -16.99 19.97 -8.82
C ARG A 18 -15.60 20.09 -8.21
N ASP A 19 -14.65 19.32 -8.74
CA ASP A 19 -13.24 19.43 -8.38
C ASP A 19 -12.64 20.73 -8.98
N THR A 20 -11.86 21.46 -8.19
CA THR A 20 -11.29 22.75 -8.59
C THR A 20 -10.04 22.61 -9.45
N GLY A 21 -9.32 21.49 -9.36
CA GLY A 21 -8.10 21.22 -10.14
C GLY A 21 -8.36 20.34 -11.37
N GLN A 22 -9.43 19.55 -11.37
CA GLN A 22 -9.82 18.71 -12.50
C GLN A 22 -11.26 18.98 -12.91
N LEU A 23 -11.44 19.80 -13.95
CA LEU A 23 -12.73 20.32 -14.40
C LEU A 23 -13.77 19.25 -14.79
N LEU A 24 -13.34 18.02 -15.06
CA LEU A 24 -14.19 16.87 -15.41
C LEU A 24 -14.42 15.90 -14.24
N ARG A 25 -13.84 16.15 -13.08
CA ARG A 25 -14.01 15.34 -11.87
C ARG A 25 -15.09 15.95 -10.98
N TRP A 26 -16.02 15.11 -10.55
CA TRP A 26 -17.10 15.47 -9.64
C TRP A 26 -17.07 14.56 -8.41
N HIS A 27 -17.27 15.14 -7.25
CA HIS A 27 -17.33 14.45 -5.96
C HIS A 27 -18.77 14.40 -5.48
N ILE A 28 -19.24 13.22 -5.10
CA ILE A 28 -20.55 13.04 -4.48
C ILE A 28 -20.36 13.04 -2.97
N ARG A 29 -20.95 14.02 -2.28
CA ARG A 29 -20.91 14.16 -0.82
C ARG A 29 -22.27 13.84 -0.24
N ALA A 30 -22.30 12.97 0.76
CA ALA A 30 -23.46 12.66 1.57
C ALA A 30 -22.99 12.26 2.98
N ALA A 31 -23.91 12.23 3.94
CA ALA A 31 -23.66 11.67 5.26
C ALA A 31 -23.66 10.14 5.17
N TRP A 32 -22.59 9.58 4.62
CA TRP A 32 -22.43 8.14 4.45
C TRP A 32 -22.35 7.45 5.82
N GLU A 33 -23.13 6.41 6.01
CA GLU A 33 -23.06 5.55 7.19
C GLU A 33 -22.11 4.39 6.94
N THR A 34 -21.26 4.13 7.92
CA THR A 34 -20.25 3.08 7.90
C THR A 34 -20.89 1.70 7.91
N GLY A 35 -20.40 0.80 7.05
CA GLY A 35 -20.92 -0.57 6.93
C GLY A 35 -22.19 -0.70 6.09
N ALA A 36 -22.83 0.41 5.69
CA ALA A 36 -24.01 0.37 4.84
C ALA A 36 -23.67 0.20 3.36
N GLN A 37 -24.58 -0.47 2.64
CA GLN A 37 -24.51 -0.62 1.19
C GLN A 37 -25.36 0.46 0.53
N TYR A 38 -24.82 1.05 -0.53
CA TYR A 38 -25.44 2.10 -1.30
C TYR A 38 -25.49 1.73 -2.78
N GLN A 39 -26.58 2.14 -3.41
CA GLN A 39 -26.75 2.10 -4.86
C GLN A 39 -26.82 3.54 -5.38
N LEU A 40 -25.87 3.89 -6.22
CA LEU A 40 -25.88 5.13 -6.99
C LEU A 40 -26.54 4.84 -8.34
N THR A 41 -27.62 5.56 -8.62
CA THR A 41 -28.29 5.54 -9.91
C THR A 41 -28.16 6.92 -10.53
N ILE A 42 -27.46 7.00 -11.66
CA ILE A 42 -27.40 8.19 -12.50
C ILE A 42 -28.36 7.92 -13.66
N PRO A 43 -29.49 8.64 -13.74
CA PRO A 43 -30.45 8.41 -14.81
C PRO A 43 -29.84 8.79 -16.17
N LYS A 44 -30.43 8.23 -17.23
CA LYS A 44 -30.13 8.65 -18.59
C LYS A 44 -30.40 10.16 -18.74
N GLY A 45 -29.51 10.89 -19.40
CA GLY A 45 -29.69 12.33 -19.58
C GLY A 45 -29.07 13.20 -18.48
N ALA A 46 -28.50 12.63 -17.42
CA ALA A 46 -28.02 13.38 -16.26
C ALA A 46 -26.73 14.17 -16.50
N MET A 47 -25.90 13.71 -17.43
CA MET A 47 -24.63 14.33 -17.82
C MET A 47 -24.63 14.52 -19.33
N THR A 48 -24.30 15.71 -19.78
CA THR A 48 -24.22 16.06 -21.21
C THR A 48 -22.86 16.69 -21.49
N ASP A 49 -22.22 16.24 -22.57
CA ASP A 49 -20.96 16.80 -23.05
C ASP A 49 -21.20 18.02 -23.96
N VAL A 50 -20.14 18.77 -24.28
CA VAL A 50 -20.17 19.93 -25.17
C VAL A 50 -20.69 19.61 -26.57
N ALA A 51 -20.60 18.35 -27.00
CA ALA A 51 -21.13 17.85 -28.28
C ALA A 51 -22.62 17.47 -28.23
N GLY A 52 -23.31 17.66 -27.09
CA GLY A 52 -24.73 17.30 -26.92
C GLY A 52 -24.98 15.81 -26.70
N LEU A 53 -23.92 14.99 -26.59
CA LEU A 53 -24.03 13.59 -26.22
C LEU A 53 -24.29 13.47 -24.72
N SER A 54 -25.20 12.58 -24.33
CA SER A 54 -25.56 12.36 -22.93
C SER A 54 -25.28 10.94 -22.47
N ASN A 55 -25.05 10.76 -21.18
CA ASN A 55 -24.91 9.44 -20.58
C ASN A 55 -26.21 8.62 -20.70
N ASP A 56 -26.04 7.30 -20.82
CA ASP A 56 -27.12 6.35 -20.56
C ASP A 56 -27.29 6.11 -19.05
N SER A 57 -28.25 5.29 -18.63
CA SER A 57 -28.42 4.95 -17.22
C SER A 57 -27.18 4.23 -16.66
N ILE A 58 -26.61 4.75 -15.57
CA ILE A 58 -25.50 4.14 -14.84
C ILE A 58 -26.00 3.73 -13.47
N VAL A 59 -25.80 2.46 -13.12
CA VAL A 59 -26.12 1.92 -11.80
C VAL A 59 -24.86 1.29 -11.22
N GLY A 60 -24.44 1.78 -10.05
CA GLY A 60 -23.29 1.25 -9.33
C GLY A 60 -23.64 0.96 -7.87
N SER A 61 -23.22 -0.19 -7.36
CA SER A 61 -23.31 -0.52 -5.94
C SER A 61 -21.96 -0.33 -5.25
N TYR A 62 -22.00 0.25 -4.06
CA TYR A 62 -20.80 0.58 -3.28
C TYR A 62 -21.10 0.30 -1.80
N THR A 63 -20.11 -0.25 -1.10
CA THR A 63 -20.20 -0.45 0.35
C THR A 63 -19.31 0.56 1.03
N VAL A 64 -19.87 1.31 1.97
CA VAL A 64 -19.08 2.23 2.79
C VAL A 64 -18.34 1.39 3.82
N TYR A 65 -17.01 1.44 3.75
CA TYR A 65 -16.17 0.69 4.66
C TYR A 65 -16.29 1.24 6.08
N ASP A 66 -16.39 0.31 7.03
CA ASP A 66 -16.43 0.61 8.45
C ASP A 66 -15.00 0.81 8.97
N PRO A 67 -14.61 2.01 9.44
CA PRO A 67 -13.27 2.30 9.94
C PRO A 67 -12.79 1.30 11.00
N GLU A 68 -13.70 0.81 11.86
CA GLU A 68 -13.36 -0.13 12.93
C GLU A 68 -12.87 -1.47 12.38
N LYS A 69 -13.21 -1.82 11.13
CA LYS A 69 -12.77 -3.06 10.47
C LYS A 69 -11.35 -2.99 9.92
N PHE A 70 -10.74 -1.82 9.94
CA PHE A 70 -9.41 -1.57 9.41
C PHE A 70 -8.45 -1.12 10.50
N ALA A 71 -7.17 -1.15 10.18
CA ALA A 71 -6.14 -0.51 10.97
C ALA A 71 -5.87 0.91 10.47
N THR A 72 -5.27 1.69 11.36
CA THR A 72 -4.63 2.95 11.04
C THR A 72 -3.13 2.78 11.19
N VAL A 73 -2.38 3.19 10.16
CA VAL A 73 -0.92 3.22 10.24
C VAL A 73 -0.44 4.66 10.19
N LYS A 74 0.26 5.09 11.24
CA LYS A 74 0.96 6.36 11.30
C LYS A 74 2.44 6.13 11.00
N VAL A 75 2.99 6.96 10.14
CA VAL A 75 4.39 6.91 9.72
C VAL A 75 5.00 8.26 10.02
N HIS A 76 5.91 8.29 10.98
CA HIS A 76 6.77 9.43 11.24
C HIS A 76 7.96 9.40 10.28
N VAL A 77 8.02 10.35 9.36
CA VAL A 77 9.04 10.43 8.32
C VAL A 77 10.14 11.38 8.77
N VAL A 78 11.35 10.86 8.89
CA VAL A 78 12.57 11.67 9.08
C VAL A 78 13.24 11.82 7.72
N GLY A 79 12.96 12.94 7.04
CA GLY A 79 13.55 13.25 5.75
C GLY A 79 15.05 13.50 5.82
N ARG A 80 15.75 13.34 4.69
CA ARG A 80 17.20 13.59 4.64
C ARG A 80 17.51 15.08 4.77
N ASN A 81 16.73 15.91 4.08
CA ASN A 81 16.78 17.38 4.08
C ASN A 81 15.35 17.95 4.05
N ASP A 82 15.16 19.21 4.43
CA ASP A 82 13.84 19.88 4.45
C ASP A 82 13.16 20.00 3.07
N GLY A 83 13.93 19.91 1.99
CA GLY A 83 13.42 19.95 0.61
C GLY A 83 13.18 18.59 -0.03
N SER A 84 13.47 17.48 0.67
CA SER A 84 13.33 16.14 0.10
C SER A 84 11.86 15.70 0.06
N LYS A 85 11.43 15.21 -1.09
CA LYS A 85 10.10 14.65 -1.29
C LYS A 85 10.18 13.14 -1.46
N TYR A 86 9.17 12.47 -0.94
CA TYR A 86 9.05 11.02 -0.96
C TYR A 86 7.65 10.60 -1.41
N ILE A 87 7.60 9.39 -1.95
CA ILE A 87 6.34 8.69 -2.17
C ILE A 87 6.39 7.44 -1.31
N ILE A 88 5.44 7.31 -0.38
CA ILE A 88 5.31 6.15 0.50
C ILE A 88 4.15 5.30 0.00
N GLN A 89 4.46 4.07 -0.36
CA GLN A 89 3.52 3.08 -0.86
C GLN A 89 3.30 2.00 0.20
N LEU A 90 2.04 1.81 0.57
CA LEU A 90 1.57 0.70 1.36
C LEU A 90 1.20 -0.45 0.41
N LEU A 91 1.88 -1.58 0.58
CA LEU A 91 1.67 -2.81 -0.18
C LEU A 91 1.04 -3.87 0.74
N ASP A 92 0.36 -4.85 0.15
CA ASP A 92 0.03 -6.09 0.87
C ASP A 92 1.19 -7.10 0.90
N GLY A 93 1.00 -8.23 1.60
CA GLY A 93 1.98 -9.31 1.67
C GLY A 93 2.39 -9.86 0.31
N ASN A 94 1.50 -9.82 -0.69
CA ASN A 94 1.74 -10.21 -2.08
C ASN A 94 2.46 -9.13 -2.90
N GLY A 95 2.71 -7.95 -2.32
CA GLY A 95 3.37 -6.83 -2.97
C GLY A 95 2.46 -5.97 -3.86
N ALA A 96 1.14 -6.16 -3.80
CA ALA A 96 0.19 -5.34 -4.54
C ALA A 96 -0.01 -3.99 -3.83
N LEU A 97 0.02 -2.90 -4.61
CA LEU A 97 -0.19 -1.55 -4.09
C LEU A 97 -1.62 -1.39 -3.55
N LYS A 98 -1.76 -1.04 -2.27
CA LYS A 98 -3.05 -0.73 -1.64
C LYS A 98 -3.28 0.76 -1.57
N GLN A 99 -2.30 1.51 -1.10
CA GLN A 99 -2.38 2.96 -0.98
C GLN A 99 -1.02 3.57 -1.22
N GLU A 100 -1.02 4.83 -1.63
CA GLU A 100 0.18 5.64 -1.70
C GLU A 100 -0.08 7.03 -1.14
N ARG A 101 1.00 7.64 -0.66
CA ARG A 101 1.07 9.04 -0.24
C ARG A 101 2.19 9.68 -1.00
N ARG A 102 1.88 10.76 -1.71
CA ARG A 102 2.78 11.53 -2.57
C ARG A 102 3.12 12.84 -1.89
N ASP A 103 4.16 13.51 -2.38
CA ASP A 103 4.65 14.78 -1.82
C ASP A 103 4.92 14.70 -0.31
N VAL A 104 5.33 13.52 0.17
CA VAL A 104 5.64 13.31 1.58
C VAL A 104 6.95 14.00 1.89
N THR A 105 6.96 14.83 2.91
CA THR A 105 8.15 15.50 3.46
C THR A 105 8.35 15.04 4.90
N THR A 106 9.35 15.58 5.59
CA THR A 106 9.59 15.30 7.01
C THR A 106 8.32 15.61 7.83
N GLY A 107 7.84 14.65 8.61
CA GLY A 107 6.63 14.78 9.43
C GLY A 107 5.78 13.51 9.46
N ASP A 108 4.56 13.64 9.99
CA ASP A 108 3.65 12.52 10.18
C ASP A 108 2.74 12.30 8.97
N VAL A 109 2.70 11.05 8.50
CA VAL A 109 1.83 10.60 7.42
C VAL A 109 0.94 9.48 7.90
N GLN A 110 -0.35 9.57 7.60
CA GLN A 110 -1.34 8.58 8.04
C GLN A 110 -1.97 7.81 6.86
N PHE A 111 -1.99 6.49 7.01
CA PHE A 111 -2.71 5.55 6.18
C PHE A 111 -3.93 5.07 6.95
N ASN A 112 -5.11 5.53 6.51
CA ASN A 112 -6.39 5.09 7.04
C ASN A 112 -6.91 3.90 6.23
N TYR A 113 -7.78 3.09 6.82
CA TYR A 113 -8.41 1.96 6.14
C TYR A 113 -7.40 0.91 5.64
N VAL A 114 -6.39 0.61 6.46
CA VAL A 114 -5.41 -0.45 6.16
C VAL A 114 -6.06 -1.82 6.45
N PRO A 115 -6.16 -2.72 5.45
CA PRO A 115 -6.77 -4.03 5.65
C PRO A 115 -5.97 -4.87 6.64
N ALA A 116 -6.65 -5.71 7.40
CA ALA A 116 -5.99 -6.71 8.23
C ALA A 116 -5.25 -7.74 7.35
N GLY A 117 -4.06 -8.15 7.79
CA GLY A 117 -3.17 -9.05 7.06
C GLY A 117 -1.71 -8.59 7.12
N GLU A 118 -0.90 -9.14 6.22
CA GLU A 118 0.48 -8.71 6.05
C GLU A 118 0.55 -7.46 5.18
N ILE A 119 1.31 -6.46 5.64
CA ILE A 119 1.59 -5.24 4.91
C ILE A 119 3.09 -5.04 4.76
N LYS A 120 3.47 -4.34 3.70
CA LYS A 120 4.85 -3.93 3.43
C LYS A 120 4.85 -2.46 3.05
N PHE A 121 5.96 -1.78 3.31
CA PHE A 121 6.14 -0.40 2.90
C PHE A 121 7.24 -0.30 1.86
N ARG A 122 6.96 0.44 0.80
CA ARG A 122 7.94 0.81 -0.22
C ARG A 122 8.06 2.32 -0.21
N VAL A 123 9.29 2.82 -0.15
CA VAL A 123 9.59 4.24 -0.15
C VAL A 123 10.34 4.58 -1.43
N ILE A 124 9.91 5.64 -2.09
CA ILE A 124 10.49 6.16 -3.32
C ILE A 124 10.98 7.58 -3.05
N GLU A 125 12.22 7.87 -3.46
CA GLU A 125 12.80 9.22 -3.42
C GLU A 125 12.36 9.99 -4.69
N ASP A 126 11.38 10.89 -4.54
CA ASP A 126 10.87 11.73 -5.62
C ASP A 126 11.78 12.95 -5.79
N ARG A 127 12.75 12.82 -6.70
CA ARG A 127 13.81 13.82 -6.88
C ARG A 127 13.34 15.02 -7.69
N ASN A 128 12.32 14.84 -8.52
CA ASN A 128 11.81 15.89 -9.38
C ASN A 128 10.52 16.54 -8.83
N GLY A 129 9.94 15.97 -7.77
CA GLY A 129 8.79 16.47 -7.05
C GLY A 129 7.48 16.40 -7.84
N ASN A 130 7.37 15.48 -8.80
CA ASN A 130 6.19 15.34 -9.65
C ASN A 130 5.12 14.39 -9.08
N GLY A 131 5.41 13.75 -7.94
CA GLY A 131 4.52 12.82 -7.26
C GLY A 131 4.27 11.52 -8.03
N LYS A 132 5.19 11.11 -8.91
CA LYS A 132 5.14 9.87 -9.68
C LYS A 132 6.51 9.20 -9.64
N TRP A 133 6.52 7.88 -9.52
CA TRP A 133 7.76 7.14 -9.67
C TRP A 133 8.22 7.15 -11.13
N ASP A 134 9.40 7.71 -11.38
CA ASP A 134 10.00 7.74 -12.71
C ASP A 134 11.05 6.65 -12.90
N THR A 135 10.90 5.86 -13.97
CA THR A 135 11.81 4.77 -14.38
C THR A 135 13.14 5.26 -14.98
N GLY A 136 13.42 6.56 -14.93
CA GLY A 136 14.60 7.17 -15.52
C GLY A 136 14.42 7.49 -17.00
N ASN A 137 15.40 8.16 -17.59
CA ASN A 137 15.36 8.59 -18.98
C ASN A 137 16.72 8.40 -19.65
N LEU A 138 16.81 7.46 -20.59
CA LEU A 138 18.05 7.12 -21.27
C LEU A 138 18.60 8.28 -22.10
N VAL A 139 17.74 9.03 -22.80
CA VAL A 139 18.12 10.17 -23.64
C VAL A 139 18.69 11.29 -22.78
N ARG A 140 18.06 11.56 -21.63
CA ARG A 140 18.51 12.56 -20.65
C ARG A 140 19.63 12.05 -19.73
N ARG A 141 20.07 10.79 -19.90
CA ARG A 141 21.03 10.09 -19.01
C ARG A 141 20.65 10.19 -17.52
N GLN A 142 19.36 10.19 -17.24
CA GLN A 142 18.82 10.25 -15.90
C GLN A 142 18.55 8.84 -15.40
N GLN A 143 19.13 8.52 -14.25
CA GLN A 143 18.87 7.26 -13.56
C GLN A 143 17.41 7.21 -13.06
N PRO A 144 16.83 6.01 -12.92
CA PRO A 144 15.55 5.83 -12.25
C PRO A 144 15.56 6.40 -10.84
N GLU A 145 14.39 6.82 -10.37
CA GLU A 145 14.23 7.21 -8.97
C GLU A 145 14.43 6.00 -8.05
N ARG A 146 15.14 6.26 -6.95
CA ARG A 146 15.50 5.20 -6.00
C ARG A 146 14.27 4.72 -5.26
N THR A 147 14.13 3.40 -5.21
CA THR A 147 13.02 2.71 -4.56
C THR A 147 13.59 1.69 -3.60
N GLU A 148 13.23 1.80 -2.32
CA GLU A 148 13.69 0.90 -1.27
C GLU A 148 12.49 0.33 -0.51
N MET A 149 12.60 -0.92 -0.07
CA MET A 149 11.62 -1.49 0.87
C MET A 149 12.00 -1.03 2.28
N TYR A 150 11.00 -0.59 3.05
CA TYR A 150 11.21 -0.29 4.45
C TYR A 150 11.45 -1.60 5.22
N MET A 151 12.53 -1.63 5.99
CA MET A 151 12.85 -2.70 6.91
C MET A 151 12.97 -2.11 8.32
N ASN A 152 12.41 -2.81 9.31
CA ASN A 152 12.59 -2.43 10.71
C ASN A 152 14.02 -2.73 11.20
N ASP A 153 14.31 -2.42 12.47
CA ASP A 153 15.60 -2.70 13.10
C ASP A 153 15.99 -4.19 13.12
N ALA A 154 15.00 -5.08 13.09
CA ALA A 154 15.20 -6.53 13.03
C ALA A 154 15.42 -7.06 11.58
N GLY A 155 15.37 -6.18 10.57
CA GLY A 155 15.48 -6.54 9.16
C GLY A 155 14.25 -7.27 8.62
N GLU A 156 13.08 -7.03 9.20
CA GLU A 156 11.80 -7.50 8.71
C GLU A 156 11.16 -6.42 7.82
N ASP A 157 10.70 -6.85 6.64
CA ASP A 157 10.03 -6.00 5.64
C ASP A 157 8.51 -6.18 5.64
N THR A 158 8.01 -7.14 6.41
CA THR A 158 6.61 -7.58 6.45
C THR A 158 6.05 -7.40 7.85
N PHE A 159 4.96 -6.66 7.96
CA PHE A 159 4.33 -6.31 9.23
C PHE A 159 2.91 -6.86 9.28
N ALA A 160 2.56 -7.55 10.36
CA ALA A 160 1.20 -8.02 10.58
C ALA A 160 0.32 -6.88 11.11
N THR A 161 -0.81 -6.67 10.46
CA THR A 161 -1.81 -5.66 10.81
C THR A 161 -3.13 -6.34 11.13
N LYS A 162 -3.80 -5.92 12.22
CA LYS A 162 -5.13 -6.43 12.58
C LYS A 162 -6.15 -5.30 12.59
N THR A 163 -7.41 -5.68 12.52
CA THR A 163 -8.55 -4.79 12.65
C THR A 163 -8.48 -3.94 13.93
N ASN A 164 -8.81 -2.65 13.81
CA ASN A 164 -8.78 -1.66 14.89
C ASN A 164 -7.40 -1.49 15.56
N TRP A 165 -6.32 -1.82 14.87
CA TRP A 165 -4.98 -1.52 15.35
C TRP A 165 -4.54 -0.13 14.90
N GLU A 166 -3.81 0.52 15.79
CA GLU A 166 -3.04 1.71 15.46
C GLU A 166 -1.57 1.35 15.55
N ILE A 167 -0.87 1.45 14.43
CA ILE A 167 0.54 1.07 14.33
C ILE A 167 1.34 2.31 13.96
N GLU A 168 2.41 2.57 14.69
CA GLU A 168 3.30 3.68 14.45
C GLU A 168 4.65 3.18 13.94
N PHE A 169 5.13 3.74 12.83
CA PHE A 169 6.45 3.48 12.28
C PHE A 169 7.25 4.77 12.23
N THR A 170 8.55 4.67 12.52
CA THR A 170 9.49 5.77 12.25
C THR A 170 10.37 5.39 11.08
N MET A 171 10.26 6.12 9.97
CA MET A 171 11.03 5.89 8.75
C MET A 171 12.12 6.95 8.64
N ASP A 172 13.36 6.56 8.92
CA ASP A 172 14.53 7.41 8.69
C ASP A 172 15.06 7.23 7.27
N MET A 173 14.90 8.27 6.46
CA MET A 173 15.30 8.29 5.05
C MET A 173 16.82 8.25 4.87
N ASN A 174 17.61 8.73 5.84
CA ASN A 174 19.07 8.61 5.78
C ASN A 174 19.52 7.16 5.91
N ARG A 175 18.80 6.37 6.70
CA ARG A 175 19.06 4.94 6.88
C ARG A 175 18.52 4.11 5.73
N ILE A 176 17.28 4.37 5.30
CA ILE A 176 16.62 3.64 4.20
C ILE A 176 17.42 3.81 2.90
N PHE A 177 17.87 5.02 2.60
CA PHE A 177 18.64 5.32 1.40
C PHE A 177 20.16 5.37 1.62
N ALA A 178 20.65 4.80 2.72
CA ALA A 178 22.08 4.75 3.02
C ALA A 178 22.84 4.04 1.87
N PRO A 179 24.08 4.48 1.57
CA PRO A 179 24.89 3.79 0.59
C PRO A 179 25.24 2.39 1.09
N VAL A 180 25.08 1.40 0.23
CA VAL A 180 25.46 0.03 0.52
C VAL A 180 27.00 -0.06 0.50
N THR A 181 27.60 -0.20 1.67
CA THR A 181 29.06 -0.38 1.82
C THR A 181 29.45 -1.86 1.76
N MET A 182 30.69 -2.16 1.39
CA MET A 182 31.21 -3.54 1.41
C MET A 182 31.09 -4.20 2.78
N GLN A 183 31.32 -3.44 3.86
CA GLN A 183 31.17 -3.96 5.23
C GLN A 183 29.72 -4.29 5.57
N SER A 184 28.77 -3.41 5.18
CA SER A 184 27.34 -3.71 5.35
C SER A 184 26.88 -4.89 4.47
N LEU A 185 27.44 -5.05 3.27
CA LEU A 185 27.14 -6.19 2.39
C LEU A 185 27.61 -7.51 2.99
N SER A 186 28.87 -7.57 3.43
CA SER A 186 29.41 -8.77 4.08
C SER A 186 28.57 -9.15 5.29
N ARG A 187 28.25 -8.18 6.16
CA ARG A 187 27.39 -8.43 7.33
C ARG A 187 25.99 -8.93 6.95
N MET A 188 25.34 -8.33 5.96
CA MET A 188 24.03 -8.80 5.48
C MET A 188 24.09 -10.21 4.89
N LEU A 189 25.17 -10.55 4.17
CA LEU A 189 25.38 -11.89 3.61
C LEU A 189 25.58 -12.92 4.73
N ASP A 190 26.40 -12.60 5.73
CA ASP A 190 26.65 -13.46 6.89
C ASP A 190 25.37 -13.71 7.70
N GLU A 191 24.57 -12.67 7.96
CA GLU A 191 23.29 -12.77 8.65
C GLU A 191 22.28 -13.62 7.85
N ARG A 192 22.28 -13.51 6.52
CA ARG A 192 21.42 -14.31 5.63
C ARG A 192 21.86 -15.77 5.60
N GLU A 193 23.16 -16.05 5.58
CA GLU A 193 23.69 -17.41 5.67
C GLU A 193 23.36 -18.04 7.02
N ALA A 194 23.53 -17.31 8.12
CA ALA A 194 23.17 -17.79 9.46
C ALA A 194 21.67 -18.13 9.57
N ARG A 195 20.78 -17.28 9.04
CA ARG A 195 19.33 -17.57 8.97
C ARG A 195 19.03 -18.80 8.11
N ARG A 196 19.75 -19.00 6.99
CA ARG A 196 19.61 -20.19 6.15
C ARG A 196 20.00 -21.44 6.93
N GLN A 197 21.14 -21.42 7.60
CA GLN A 197 21.64 -22.53 8.41
C GLN A 197 20.68 -22.86 9.56
N GLN A 198 20.14 -21.86 10.27
CA GLN A 198 19.14 -22.07 11.31
C GLN A 198 17.87 -22.76 10.77
N ARG A 199 17.33 -22.30 9.63
CA ARG A 199 16.17 -22.93 8.99
C ARG A 199 16.45 -24.36 8.53
N GLU A 200 17.64 -24.62 7.98
CA GLU A 200 18.05 -25.96 7.59
C GLU A 200 18.19 -26.89 8.82
N ALA A 201 18.77 -26.40 9.92
CA ALA A 201 18.89 -27.14 11.18
C ALA A 201 17.52 -27.44 11.79
N GLU A 202 16.59 -26.48 11.79
CA GLU A 202 15.23 -26.66 12.29
C GLU A 202 14.43 -27.66 11.43
N LYS A 203 14.61 -27.62 10.10
CA LYS A 203 14.05 -28.65 9.19
C LYS A 203 14.61 -30.02 9.48
N ARG A 204 15.93 -30.16 9.66
CA ARG A 204 16.58 -31.45 10.01
C ARG A 204 16.11 -31.98 11.37
N ALA A 205 15.89 -31.10 12.35
CA ALA A 205 15.36 -31.47 13.66
C ALA A 205 13.89 -31.94 13.58
N LYS A 206 13.09 -31.35 12.68
CA LYS A 206 11.68 -31.76 12.44
C LYS A 206 11.53 -33.02 11.59
N GLU A 207 12.43 -33.27 10.62
CA GLU A 207 12.34 -34.41 9.70
C GLU A 207 12.87 -35.73 10.29
N GLY A 208 13.60 -35.70 11.42
CA GLY A 208 14.19 -36.89 12.05
C GLY A 208 15.21 -37.61 11.13
N PRO A 209 15.91 -38.65 11.62
CA PRO A 209 16.88 -39.36 10.79
C PRO A 209 16.15 -40.11 9.66
N LYS A 210 16.41 -39.73 8.41
CA LYS A 210 16.04 -40.53 7.23
C LYS A 210 16.66 -41.91 7.38
N LYS A 211 15.83 -42.96 7.52
CA LYS A 211 16.29 -44.33 7.32
C LYS A 211 16.76 -44.45 5.87
N GLU A 212 18.07 -44.50 5.65
CA GLU A 212 18.64 -44.95 4.38
C GLU A 212 18.15 -46.37 4.14
N ASN A 213 17.21 -46.54 3.21
CA ASN A 213 16.95 -47.84 2.63
C ASN A 213 18.18 -48.23 1.81
N LEU A 214 19.07 -49.00 2.44
CA LEU A 214 20.04 -49.85 1.76
C LEU A 214 19.28 -50.89 0.94
N ASN A 215 18.85 -50.52 -0.26
CA ASN A 215 18.36 -51.46 -1.26
C ASN A 215 19.33 -51.46 -2.44
N ASN A 216 20.54 -51.95 -2.17
CA ASN A 216 21.41 -52.47 -3.23
C ASN A 216 21.14 -53.98 -3.33
N GLN A 217 20.16 -54.35 -4.15
CA GLN A 217 20.03 -55.69 -4.70
C GLN A 217 19.93 -55.59 -6.23
N GLN A 218 20.92 -56.24 -6.86
CA GLN A 218 20.89 -56.90 -8.17
C GLN A 218 20.69 -56.04 -9.42
N ASN A 219 21.80 -55.77 -10.13
CA ASN A 219 22.23 -56.58 -11.28
C ASN A 219 23.67 -56.24 -11.70
#